data_AF-A0A820QRY7-F1
#
_entry.id   AF-A0A820QRY7-F1
#
_cell.length_a   1.000
_cell.length_b   1.000
_cell.length_c   1.000
_cell.angle_alpha   90.00
_cell.angle_beta   90.00
_cell.angle_gamma   90.00
#
_symmetry.space_group_name_H-M   'P 1'
#
loop_
_entity.id
_entity.type
_entity.pdbx_description
1 polymer ?
#
loop_
_entity_poly.entity_id
_entity_poly.type
_entity_poly.pdbx_seq_one_letter_code
_entity_poly.pdbx_strand_id
1 'polypeptide(L)'
;MESILDQLVAALYKAPPSSDVLSQIVTLLQQQTDQSASSFVSSTHPSLLILERWTWELFSQESHAWIHETSYQQLLQTLATFNEKLIFNCRDIDIETKGSLLFSVTIEQINNVFLYIDRCIDDDDPFIAYIILWLDNHSHFLFDNLQYASPVIGYIGQYILNNYIMSKEYKIYLTQLRQPHLSHSIFTAKFLFYVA
;
A
#
# COMPACT_ATOMS: atom_id res chain seq x y z
N MET A 1 23.46 -18.84 1.60
CA MET A 1 24.00 -17.46 1.60
C MET A 1 22.79 -16.59 1.81
N GLU A 2 22.68 -15.90 2.96
CA GLU A 2 21.55 -14.98 3.20
C GLU A 2 21.56 -13.89 2.14
N SER A 3 20.40 -13.56 1.59
CA SER A 3 20.28 -12.48 0.63
C SER A 3 20.54 -11.14 1.34
N ILE A 4 21.05 -10.14 0.61
CA ILE A 4 21.26 -8.80 1.18
C ILE A 4 19.94 -8.24 1.74
N LEU A 5 18.81 -8.55 1.08
CA LEU A 5 17.48 -8.15 1.54
C LEU A 5 17.14 -8.78 2.91
N ASP A 6 17.52 -10.03 3.15
CA ASP A 6 17.26 -10.72 4.43
C ASP A 6 17.88 -9.96 5.60
N GLN A 7 19.12 -9.49 5.42
CA GLN A 7 19.85 -8.72 6.44
C GLN A 7 19.24 -7.34 6.68
N LEU A 8 18.81 -6.67 5.60
CA LEU A 8 18.20 -5.35 5.69
C LEU A 8 16.83 -5.41 6.35
N VAL A 9 16.01 -6.39 5.99
CA VAL A 9 14.67 -6.56 6.56
C VAL A 9 14.75 -6.96 8.04
N ALA A 10 15.72 -7.79 8.42
CA ALA A 10 15.99 -8.08 9.83
C ALA A 10 16.38 -6.82 10.64
N ALA A 11 16.99 -5.82 9.99
CA ALA A 11 17.35 -4.56 10.64
C ALA A 11 16.16 -3.60 10.82
N LEU A 12 15.04 -3.79 10.12
CA LEU A 12 13.84 -2.94 10.25
C LEU A 12 13.20 -3.01 11.65
N TYR A 13 13.34 -4.15 12.33
CA TYR A 13 12.82 -4.36 13.68
C TYR A 13 13.70 -3.74 14.78
N LYS A 14 14.82 -3.09 14.44
CA LYS A 14 15.61 -2.28 15.37
C LYS A 14 15.01 -0.87 15.39
N ALA A 15 14.36 -0.48 16.49
CA ALA A 15 13.62 0.76 16.56
C ALA A 15 14.49 1.99 16.95
N PRO A 16 14.39 3.13 16.24
CA PRO A 16 13.88 3.29 14.87
C PRO A 16 14.90 2.77 13.82
N PRO A 17 14.44 2.25 12.66
CA PRO A 17 15.34 1.80 11.61
C PRO A 17 16.15 2.98 11.06
N SER A 18 17.42 2.73 10.70
CA SER A 18 18.27 3.80 10.17
C SER A 18 17.87 4.16 8.74
N SER A 19 18.03 5.44 8.38
CA SER A 19 17.84 5.94 7.01
C SER A 19 18.65 5.16 5.98
N ASP A 20 19.83 4.66 6.38
CA ASP A 20 20.71 3.88 5.52
C ASP A 20 20.13 2.51 5.18
N VAL A 21 19.43 1.87 6.11
CA VAL A 21 18.72 0.60 5.87
C VAL A 21 17.59 0.83 4.87
N LEU A 22 16.76 1.86 5.11
CA LEU A 22 15.65 2.21 4.21
C LEU A 22 16.16 2.53 2.79
N SER A 23 17.24 3.32 2.68
CA SER A 23 17.84 3.70 1.39
C SER A 23 18.43 2.52 0.63
N GLN A 24 19.01 1.54 1.33
CA GLN A 24 19.53 0.32 0.71
C GLN A 24 18.39 -0.57 0.19
N ILE A 25 17.28 -0.68 0.92
CA ILE A 25 16.09 -1.39 0.44
C ILE A 25 15.54 -0.71 -0.82
N VAL A 26 15.39 0.62 -0.80
CA VAL A 26 14.97 1.41 -1.97
C VAL A 26 15.86 1.11 -3.17
N THR A 27 17.18 1.17 -2.98
CA THR A 27 18.15 0.93 -4.06
C THR A 27 18.01 -0.48 -4.64
N LEU A 28 17.86 -1.51 -3.79
CA LEU A 28 17.71 -2.89 -4.24
C LEU A 28 16.42 -3.11 -5.05
N LEU A 29 15.31 -2.53 -4.61
CA LEU A 29 14.02 -2.65 -5.30
C LEU A 29 14.03 -1.89 -6.64
N GLN A 30 14.64 -0.71 -6.69
CA GLN A 30 14.75 0.09 -7.92
C GLN A 30 15.65 -0.54 -8.99
N GLN A 31 16.66 -1.32 -8.57
CA GLN A 31 17.52 -2.07 -9.49
C GLN A 31 16.80 -3.21 -10.22
N GLN A 32 15.60 -3.60 -9.76
CA GLN A 32 14.85 -4.66 -10.41
C GLN A 32 14.23 -4.18 -11.72
N THR A 33 14.68 -4.81 -12.80
CA THR A 33 14.16 -4.65 -14.16
C THR A 33 13.06 -5.66 -14.43
N ASP A 34 12.28 -5.48 -15.49
CA ASP A 34 11.24 -6.44 -15.88
C ASP A 34 11.80 -7.85 -16.13
N GLN A 35 13.08 -7.96 -16.53
CA GLN A 35 13.76 -9.23 -16.77
C GLN A 35 14.28 -9.90 -15.48
N SER A 36 14.60 -9.13 -14.45
CA SER A 36 15.18 -9.63 -13.20
C SER A 36 14.16 -9.74 -12.06
N ALA A 37 13.02 -9.05 -12.15
CA ALA A 37 12.03 -8.98 -11.08
C ALA A 37 11.47 -10.36 -10.71
N SER A 38 11.12 -11.20 -11.69
CA SER A 38 10.56 -12.53 -11.42
C SER A 38 11.52 -13.44 -10.65
N SER A 39 12.80 -13.46 -11.03
CA SER A 39 13.82 -14.25 -10.34
C SER A 39 14.18 -13.67 -8.97
N PHE A 40 14.19 -12.34 -8.85
CA PHE A 40 14.36 -11.65 -7.58
C PHE A 40 13.25 -12.01 -6.59
N VAL A 41 11.97 -11.88 -6.99
CA VAL A 41 10.84 -12.24 -6.13
C VAL A 41 10.90 -13.70 -5.74
N SER A 42 11.15 -14.61 -6.68
CA SER A 42 11.21 -16.06 -6.38
C SER A 42 12.31 -16.40 -5.38
N SER A 43 13.46 -15.71 -5.45
CA SER A 43 14.61 -15.97 -4.56
C SER A 43 14.55 -15.23 -3.22
N THR A 44 13.75 -14.14 -3.13
CA THR A 44 13.67 -13.28 -1.94
C THR A 44 12.26 -13.17 -1.35
N HIS A 45 11.32 -14.00 -1.81
CA HIS A 45 9.90 -13.96 -1.42
C HIS A 45 9.67 -13.88 0.10
N PRO A 46 10.33 -14.69 0.96
CA PRO A 46 10.14 -14.57 2.41
C PRO A 46 10.48 -13.18 2.95
N SER A 47 11.54 -12.56 2.44
CA SER A 47 12.01 -11.25 2.90
C SER A 47 11.14 -10.11 2.36
N LEU A 48 10.65 -10.23 1.12
CA LEU A 48 9.63 -9.33 0.58
C LEU A 48 8.33 -9.41 1.38
N LEU A 49 7.91 -10.61 1.78
CA LEU A 49 6.72 -10.79 2.59
C LEU A 49 6.89 -10.15 3.97
N ILE A 50 8.06 -10.27 4.59
CA ILE A 50 8.34 -9.58 5.87
C ILE A 50 8.33 -8.06 5.67
N LEU A 51 8.89 -7.55 4.58
CA LEU A 51 8.90 -6.11 4.27
C LEU A 51 7.48 -5.54 4.07
N GLU A 52 6.62 -6.26 3.35
CA GLU A 52 5.20 -5.87 3.18
C GLU A 52 4.44 -5.92 4.51
N ARG A 53 4.66 -6.96 5.32
CA ARG A 53 4.06 -7.06 6.66
C ARG A 53 4.52 -5.93 7.58
N TRP A 54 5.81 -5.63 7.59
CA TRP A 54 6.37 -4.53 8.36
C TRP A 54 5.77 -3.19 7.91
N THR A 55 5.54 -3.00 6.62
CA THR A 55 4.89 -1.80 6.09
C THR A 55 3.45 -1.66 6.59
N TRP A 56 2.68 -2.75 6.60
CA TRP A 56 1.34 -2.77 7.19
C TRP A 56 1.33 -2.58 8.70
N GLU A 57 2.30 -3.14 9.42
CA GLU A 57 2.51 -2.87 10.84
C GLU A 57 2.76 -1.38 11.07
N LEU A 58 3.64 -0.76 10.28
CA LEU A 58 3.97 0.66 10.31
C LEU A 58 2.72 1.52 10.06
N PHE A 59 1.90 1.18 9.05
CA PHE A 59 0.65 1.89 8.78
C PHE A 59 -0.38 1.77 9.91
N SER A 60 -0.38 0.66 10.63
CA SER A 60 -1.35 0.39 11.71
C SER A 60 -1.00 1.02 13.07
N GLN A 61 0.13 1.71 13.18
CA GLN A 61 0.56 2.37 14.41
C GLN A 61 -0.35 3.56 14.77
N GLU A 62 -0.36 3.94 16.05
CA GLU A 62 -1.17 5.07 16.53
C GLU A 62 -0.64 6.45 16.07
N SER A 63 0.66 6.54 15.74
CA SER A 63 1.33 7.77 15.34
C SER A 63 2.04 7.60 14.00
N HIS A 64 1.84 8.56 13.12
CA HIS A 64 2.38 8.57 11.76
C HIS A 64 3.39 9.69 11.52
N ALA A 65 4.02 10.24 12.56
CA ALA A 65 5.00 11.32 12.41
C ALA A 65 6.15 10.97 11.43
N TRP A 66 6.48 9.69 11.32
CA TRP A 66 7.45 9.13 10.38
C TRP A 66 7.09 9.39 8.91
N ILE A 67 5.81 9.62 8.58
CA ILE A 67 5.35 9.82 7.18
C ILE A 67 5.92 11.09 6.56
N HIS A 68 6.39 12.05 7.37
CA HIS A 68 7.01 13.28 6.90
C HIS A 68 8.52 13.13 6.66
N GLU A 69 9.12 12.02 7.05
CA GLU A 69 10.53 11.75 6.79
C GLU A 69 10.74 11.23 5.36
N THR A 70 11.64 11.88 4.62
CA THR A 70 11.88 11.57 3.20
C THR A 70 12.29 10.11 2.96
N SER A 71 13.02 9.48 3.88
CA SER A 71 13.44 8.08 3.74
C SER A 71 12.26 7.11 3.76
N TYR A 72 11.25 7.35 4.60
CA TYR A 72 10.04 6.54 4.63
C TYR A 72 9.19 6.78 3.38
N GLN A 73 9.02 8.04 2.97
CA GLN A 73 8.29 8.39 1.75
C GLN A 73 8.89 7.71 0.51
N GLN A 74 10.22 7.76 0.37
CA GLN A 74 10.92 7.10 -0.74
C GLN A 74 10.75 5.59 -0.72
N LEU A 75 10.81 4.97 0.46
CA LEU A 75 10.57 3.54 0.62
C LEU A 75 9.15 3.17 0.22
N LEU A 76 8.14 3.88 0.74
CA LEU A 76 6.74 3.61 0.46
C LEU A 76 6.43 3.76 -1.03
N GLN A 77 6.89 4.85 -1.66
CA GLN A 77 6.70 5.05 -3.10
C GLN A 77 7.37 3.94 -3.91
N THR A 78 8.58 3.52 -3.51
CA THR A 78 9.32 2.47 -4.20
C THR A 78 8.62 1.11 -4.06
N LEU A 79 8.08 0.79 -2.88
CA LEU A 79 7.30 -0.42 -2.65
C LEU A 79 6.00 -0.43 -3.45
N ALA A 80 5.23 0.66 -3.44
CA ALA A 80 4.02 0.79 -4.24
C ALA A 80 4.30 0.57 -5.74
N THR A 81 5.39 1.16 -6.26
CA THR A 81 5.81 1.00 -7.66
C THR A 81 6.30 -0.44 -7.94
N PHE A 82 6.97 -1.06 -6.97
CA PHE A 82 7.40 -2.46 -7.10
C PHE A 82 6.20 -3.41 -7.13
N ASN A 83 5.17 -3.17 -6.30
CA ASN A 83 3.92 -3.91 -6.30
C ASN A 83 3.16 -3.77 -7.61
N GLU A 84 3.11 -2.58 -8.18
CA GLU A 84 2.56 -2.36 -9.52
C GLU A 84 3.30 -3.20 -10.59
N LYS A 85 4.65 -3.19 -10.58
CA LYS A 85 5.47 -4.03 -11.47
C LYS A 85 5.23 -5.52 -11.24
N LEU A 86 5.03 -5.95 -9.99
CA LEU A 86 4.72 -7.33 -9.65
C LEU A 86 3.40 -7.77 -10.31
N ILE A 87 2.40 -6.90 -10.29
CA ILE A 87 1.09 -7.14 -10.91
C ILE A 87 1.24 -7.27 -12.42
N PHE A 88 1.79 -6.24 -13.09
CA PHE A 88 1.72 -6.14 -14.56
C PHE A 88 2.89 -6.79 -15.32
N ASN A 89 4.10 -6.79 -14.75
CA ASN A 89 5.32 -7.14 -15.49
C ASN A 89 5.86 -8.54 -15.14
N CYS A 90 5.58 -9.06 -13.93
CA CYS A 90 6.08 -10.36 -13.50
C CYS A 90 5.12 -11.50 -13.85
N ARG A 91 5.00 -11.88 -15.13
CA ARG A 91 4.01 -12.88 -15.60
C ARG A 91 4.29 -14.31 -15.16
N ASP A 92 5.55 -14.64 -14.89
CA ASP A 92 5.98 -16.00 -14.55
C ASP A 92 5.81 -16.33 -13.06
N ILE A 93 5.43 -15.35 -12.23
CA ILE A 93 5.10 -15.54 -10.82
C ILE A 93 3.62 -15.91 -10.71
N ASP A 94 3.32 -16.97 -9.98
CA ASP A 94 1.95 -17.42 -9.77
C ASP A 94 1.12 -16.43 -8.93
N ILE A 95 -0.20 -16.51 -9.10
CA ILE A 95 -1.17 -15.59 -8.48
C ILE A 95 -1.13 -15.68 -6.94
N GLU A 96 -0.91 -16.86 -6.38
CA GLU A 96 -0.87 -17.03 -4.91
C GLU A 96 0.35 -16.34 -4.31
N THR A 97 1.52 -16.47 -4.95
CA THR A 97 2.74 -15.76 -4.55
C THR A 97 2.54 -14.25 -4.60
N LYS A 98 1.99 -13.71 -5.69
CA LYS A 98 1.68 -12.27 -5.80
C LYS A 98 0.68 -11.82 -4.74
N GLY A 99 -0.41 -12.57 -4.60
CA GLY A 99 -1.47 -12.28 -3.64
C GLY A 99 -0.97 -12.30 -2.20
N SER A 100 -0.06 -13.22 -1.85
CA SER A 100 0.53 -13.29 -0.52
C SER A 100 1.36 -12.05 -0.15
N LEU A 101 2.00 -11.41 -1.12
CA LEU A 101 2.78 -10.18 -0.92
C LEU A 101 1.83 -8.98 -0.76
N LEU A 102 0.92 -8.81 -1.72
CA LEU A 102 -0.02 -7.69 -1.75
C LEU A 102 -0.96 -7.70 -0.54
N PHE A 103 -1.55 -8.85 -0.22
CA PHE A 103 -2.53 -9.00 0.87
C PHE A 103 -1.92 -9.59 2.14
N SER A 104 -0.73 -9.13 2.52
CA SER A 104 -0.01 -9.58 3.72
C SER A 104 -0.54 -8.98 5.03
N VAL A 105 -1.49 -8.05 4.94
CA VAL A 105 -2.14 -7.33 6.05
C VAL A 105 -3.14 -8.19 6.81
N THR A 106 -3.33 -7.88 8.09
CA THR A 106 -4.39 -8.47 8.93
C THR A 106 -5.62 -7.55 9.01
N ILE A 107 -6.78 -8.12 9.38
CA ILE A 107 -8.02 -7.35 9.59
C ILE A 107 -7.85 -6.27 10.68
N GLU A 108 -7.10 -6.57 11.74
CA GLU A 108 -6.83 -5.62 12.82
C GLU A 108 -6.01 -4.41 12.33
N GLN A 109 -4.98 -4.65 11.53
CA GLN A 109 -4.16 -3.58 10.95
C GLN A 109 -4.98 -2.69 10.01
N ILE A 110 -5.81 -3.29 9.14
CA ILE A 110 -6.73 -2.54 8.27
C ILE A 110 -7.69 -1.68 9.09
N ASN A 111 -8.21 -2.19 10.20
CA ASN A 111 -9.09 -1.41 11.07
C ASN A 111 -8.41 -0.20 11.68
N ASN A 112 -7.16 -0.34 12.10
CA ASN A 112 -6.40 0.79 12.64
C ASN A 112 -6.15 1.84 11.55
N VAL A 113 -5.85 1.42 10.32
CA VAL A 113 -5.72 2.31 9.16
C VAL A 113 -7.02 3.07 8.90
N PHE A 114 -8.16 2.38 8.77
CA PHE A 114 -9.44 3.06 8.52
C PHE A 114 -9.86 3.97 9.68
N LEU A 115 -9.62 3.55 10.92
CA LEU A 115 -9.87 4.38 12.10
C LEU A 115 -9.05 5.68 12.07
N TYR A 116 -7.81 5.61 11.60
CA TYR A 116 -6.98 6.80 11.43
C TYR A 116 -7.55 7.71 10.33
N ILE A 117 -7.89 7.18 9.16
CA ILE A 117 -8.45 7.94 8.04
C ILE A 117 -9.75 8.66 8.44
N ASP A 118 -10.62 7.97 9.19
CA ASP A 118 -11.87 8.54 9.68
C ASP A 118 -11.65 9.70 10.66
N ARG A 119 -10.61 9.61 11.50
CA ARG A 119 -10.25 10.63 12.50
C ARG A 119 -9.37 11.75 11.94
N CYS A 120 -8.68 11.54 10.83
CA CYS A 120 -7.79 12.51 10.25
C CYS A 120 -8.58 13.73 9.76
N ILE A 121 -8.15 14.91 10.22
CA ILE A 121 -8.75 16.21 9.91
C ILE A 121 -8.03 16.94 8.78
N ASP A 122 -6.82 16.50 8.42
CA ASP A 122 -6.05 17.04 7.31
C ASP A 122 -6.44 16.26 6.04
N ASP A 123 -7.17 16.92 5.15
CA ASP A 123 -7.65 16.29 3.93
C ASP A 123 -6.49 15.96 2.96
N ASP A 124 -5.32 16.57 3.13
CA ASP A 124 -4.11 16.37 2.31
C ASP A 124 -3.02 15.56 3.03
N ASP A 125 -3.39 14.82 4.09
CA ASP A 125 -2.45 14.01 4.86
C ASP A 125 -1.69 13.00 3.96
N PRO A 126 -0.33 13.05 3.94
CA PRO A 126 0.47 12.12 3.15
C PRO A 126 0.19 10.65 3.44
N PHE A 127 -0.18 10.30 4.67
CA PHE A 127 -0.53 8.93 5.04
C PHE A 127 -1.68 8.41 4.17
N ILE A 128 -2.73 9.21 4.00
CA ILE A 128 -3.90 8.84 3.20
C ILE A 128 -3.47 8.61 1.75
N ALA A 129 -2.62 9.47 1.20
CA ALA A 129 -2.09 9.33 -0.16
C ALA A 129 -1.35 7.99 -0.36
N TYR A 130 -0.54 7.55 0.61
CA TYR A 130 0.13 6.25 0.51
C TYR A 130 -0.84 5.08 0.69
N ILE A 131 -1.82 5.15 1.59
CA ILE A 131 -2.83 4.07 1.71
C ILE A 131 -3.61 3.89 0.40
N ILE A 132 -3.94 4.98 -0.31
CA ILE A 132 -4.56 4.91 -1.64
C ILE A 132 -3.69 4.08 -2.59
N LEU A 133 -2.38 4.31 -2.64
CA LEU A 133 -1.49 3.53 -3.52
C LEU A 133 -1.53 2.02 -3.24
N TRP A 134 -1.68 1.60 -1.98
CA TRP A 134 -1.83 0.17 -1.65
C TRP A 134 -3.20 -0.36 -2.08
N LEU A 135 -4.27 0.41 -1.84
CA LEU A 135 -5.62 0.02 -2.26
C LEU A 135 -5.78 -0.01 -3.79
N ASP A 136 -5.12 0.88 -4.51
CA ASP A 136 -5.08 0.88 -5.98
C ASP A 136 -4.38 -0.38 -6.49
N ASN A 137 -3.21 -0.72 -5.93
CA ASN A 137 -2.51 -1.96 -6.25
C ASN A 137 -3.38 -3.20 -5.97
N HIS A 138 -4.07 -3.24 -4.83
CA HIS A 138 -5.02 -4.31 -4.52
C HIS A 138 -6.14 -4.40 -5.57
N SER A 139 -6.72 -3.27 -5.95
CA SER A 139 -7.81 -3.18 -6.90
C SER A 139 -7.38 -3.62 -8.30
N HIS A 140 -6.20 -3.20 -8.75
CA HIS A 140 -5.60 -3.64 -10.00
C HIS A 140 -5.37 -5.15 -10.02
N PHE A 141 -4.79 -5.71 -8.95
CA PHE A 141 -4.60 -7.14 -8.86
C PHE A 141 -5.92 -7.92 -8.89
N LEU A 142 -6.93 -7.45 -8.15
CA LEU A 142 -8.24 -8.11 -8.09
C LEU A 142 -9.02 -8.03 -9.41
N PHE A 143 -8.90 -6.92 -10.14
CA PHE A 143 -9.54 -6.75 -11.44
C PHE A 143 -9.12 -7.85 -12.43
N ASP A 144 -7.83 -8.19 -12.44
CA ASP A 144 -7.29 -9.25 -13.30
C ASP A 144 -7.42 -10.66 -12.71
N ASN A 145 -7.73 -10.77 -11.41
CA ASN A 145 -7.75 -12.04 -10.66
C ASN A 145 -9.00 -12.19 -9.79
N LEU A 146 -10.18 -12.07 -10.38
CA LEU A 146 -11.48 -12.11 -9.67
C LEU A 146 -11.72 -13.37 -8.83
N GLN A 147 -11.06 -14.47 -9.16
CA GLN A 147 -11.11 -15.74 -8.42
C GLN A 147 -10.24 -15.75 -7.15
N TYR A 148 -9.33 -14.79 -6.99
CA TYR A 148 -8.47 -14.72 -5.83
C TYR A 148 -9.29 -14.33 -4.59
N ALA A 149 -9.33 -15.23 -3.62
CA ALA A 149 -10.13 -15.07 -2.42
C ALA A 149 -9.23 -14.93 -1.20
N SER A 150 -9.27 -13.75 -0.56
CA SER A 150 -8.70 -13.53 0.76
C SER A 150 -9.79 -13.04 1.71
N PRO A 151 -9.86 -13.52 2.97
CA PRO A 151 -10.76 -12.97 3.98
C PRO A 151 -10.59 -11.45 4.16
N VAL A 152 -9.36 -10.96 4.00
CA VAL A 152 -9.02 -9.54 4.08
C VAL A 152 -9.69 -8.73 2.97
N ILE A 153 -9.72 -9.27 1.74
CA ILE A 153 -10.36 -8.61 0.60
C ILE A 153 -11.86 -8.46 0.84
N GLY A 154 -12.52 -9.56 1.26
CA GLY A 154 -13.94 -9.53 1.60
C GLY A 154 -14.23 -8.54 2.73
N TYR A 155 -13.33 -8.45 3.72
CA TYR A 155 -13.44 -7.50 4.81
C TYR A 155 -13.32 -6.04 4.35
N ILE A 156 -12.26 -5.71 3.60
CA ILE A 156 -12.03 -4.37 3.05
C ILE A 156 -13.22 -3.95 2.19
N GLY A 157 -13.66 -4.81 1.26
CA GLY A 157 -14.79 -4.51 0.38
C GLY A 157 -16.08 -4.25 1.14
N GLN A 158 -16.39 -5.07 2.15
CA GLN A 158 -17.56 -4.88 3.00
C GLN A 158 -17.47 -3.60 3.85
N TYR A 159 -16.27 -3.26 4.35
CA TYR A 159 -16.04 -2.04 5.11
C TYR A 159 -16.26 -0.80 4.24
N ILE A 160 -15.63 -0.74 3.07
CA ILE A 160 -15.75 0.37 2.12
C ILE A 160 -17.21 0.54 1.67
N LEU A 161 -17.90 -0.55 1.35
CA LEU A 161 -19.31 -0.51 0.95
C LEU A 161 -20.18 0.14 2.02
N ASN A 162 -20.04 -0.29 3.28
CA ASN A 162 -20.92 0.16 4.36
C ASN A 162 -20.60 1.55 4.87
N ASN A 163 -19.30 1.90 4.96
CA ASN A 163 -18.87 3.13 5.62
C ASN A 163 -18.62 4.27 4.63
N TYR A 164 -18.32 3.96 3.37
CA TYR A 164 -17.92 4.97 2.38
C TYR A 164 -18.91 5.06 1.23
N ILE A 165 -19.13 4.00 0.44
CA ILE A 165 -20.01 4.07 -0.74
C ILE A 165 -21.47 4.42 -0.37
N MET A 166 -21.95 3.90 0.76
CA MET A 166 -23.32 4.14 1.23
C MET A 166 -23.47 5.42 2.09
N SER A 167 -22.39 6.16 2.32
CA SER A 167 -22.37 7.32 3.21
C SER A 167 -22.99 8.58 2.59
N LYS A 168 -23.16 9.63 3.40
CA LYS A 168 -23.62 10.94 2.91
C LYS A 168 -22.47 11.70 2.24
N GLU A 169 -21.28 11.52 2.75
CA GLU A 169 -20.01 12.10 2.30
C GLU A 169 -19.74 11.69 0.86
N TYR A 170 -19.87 10.40 0.53
CA TYR A 170 -19.73 9.91 -0.84
C TYR A 170 -20.76 10.55 -1.79
N LYS A 171 -22.01 10.74 -1.36
CA LYS A 171 -23.02 11.45 -2.16
C LYS A 171 -22.68 12.92 -2.38
N ILE A 172 -22.08 13.58 -1.38
CA ILE A 172 -21.58 14.95 -1.51
C ILE A 172 -20.45 15.00 -2.54
N TYR A 173 -19.47 14.10 -2.46
CA TYR A 173 -18.36 14.03 -3.41
C TYR A 173 -18.83 13.75 -4.85
N LEU A 174 -19.74 12.79 -5.04
CA LEU A 174 -20.35 12.54 -6.36
C LEU A 174 -21.09 13.76 -6.92
N THR A 175 -21.72 14.56 -6.05
CA THR A 175 -22.41 15.79 -6.46
C THR A 175 -21.41 16.87 -6.86
N GLN A 176 -20.27 16.97 -6.16
CA GLN A 176 -19.19 17.88 -6.51
C GLN A 176 -18.59 17.52 -7.89
N LEU A 177 -18.36 16.24 -8.18
CA LEU A 177 -17.85 15.76 -9.47
C LEU A 177 -18.74 16.13 -10.66
N ARG A 178 -20.04 16.34 -10.44
CA ARG A 178 -21.01 16.72 -11.47
C ARG A 178 -21.07 18.22 -11.76
N GLN A 179 -20.33 19.04 -11.00
CA GLN A 179 -20.33 20.48 -11.22
C GLN A 179 -19.62 20.84 -12.54
N PRO A 180 -20.17 21.78 -13.33
CA PRO A 180 -19.62 22.14 -14.64
C PRO A 180 -18.24 22.81 -14.57
N HIS A 181 -17.86 23.35 -13.40
CA HIS A 181 -16.55 23.93 -13.13
C HIS A 181 -15.97 23.31 -11.87
N LEU A 182 -15.17 22.27 -12.04
CA LEU A 182 -14.46 21.60 -10.96
C LEU A 182 -13.25 22.45 -10.56
N SER A 183 -13.24 22.95 -9.32
CA SER A 183 -12.03 23.56 -8.77
C SER A 183 -11.00 22.47 -8.52
N HIS A 184 -9.72 22.71 -8.86
CA HIS A 184 -8.65 21.76 -8.52
C HIS A 184 -8.47 21.56 -7.00
N SER A 185 -8.93 22.52 -6.20
CA SER A 185 -8.87 22.47 -4.73
C SER A 185 -9.78 21.40 -4.09
N ILE A 186 -10.60 20.69 -4.87
CA ILE A 186 -11.46 19.61 -4.34
C ILE A 186 -10.75 18.25 -4.32
N PHE A 187 -9.66 18.09 -5.07
CA PHE A 187 -8.94 16.82 -5.21
C PHE A 187 -7.90 16.66 -4.09
N THR A 188 -8.38 16.63 -2.86
CA THR A 188 -7.55 16.32 -1.69
C THR A 188 -7.29 14.80 -1.61
N ALA A 189 -6.31 14.38 -0.83
CA ALA A 189 -6.03 12.94 -0.63
C ALA A 189 -7.26 12.21 -0.09
N LYS A 190 -7.95 12.80 0.89
CA LYS A 190 -9.17 12.22 1.47
C LYS A 190 -10.32 12.15 0.46
N PHE A 191 -10.50 13.17 -0.38
CA PHE A 191 -11.46 13.12 -1.48
C PHE A 191 -11.16 11.95 -2.42
N LEU A 192 -9.90 11.81 -2.86
CA LEU A 192 -9.47 10.74 -3.76
C LEU A 192 -9.69 9.37 -3.14
N PHE A 193 -9.39 9.18 -1.86
CA PHE A 193 -9.66 7.93 -1.14
C PHE A 193 -11.15 7.51 -1.20
N TYR A 194 -12.08 8.46 -1.13
CA TYR A 194 -13.51 8.14 -1.16
C TYR A 194 -14.05 7.83 -2.56
N VAL A 195 -13.33 8.19 -3.63
CA VAL A 195 -13.82 8.06 -5.02
C VAL A 195 -12.96 7.17 -5.92
N ALA A 196 -11.77 6.78 -5.47
CA ALA A 196 -10.93 5.74 -6.08
C ALA A 196 -11.59 4.36 -5.93
#